data_AF-A0AAV5EXS1-F1
#
_entry.id   AF-A0AAV5EXS1-F1
#
_cell.length_a   1.000
_cell.length_b   1.000
_cell.length_c   1.000
_cell.angle_alpha   90.00
_cell.angle_beta   90.00
_cell.angle_gamma   90.00
#
_symmetry.space_group_name_H-M   'P 1'
#
loop_
_entity.id
_entity.type
_entity.pdbx_description
1 polymer ?
#
loop_
_entity_poly.entity_id
_entity_poly.type
_entity_poly.pdbx_seq_one_letter_code
_entity_poly.pdbx_strand_id
1 'polypeptide(L)'
;MATKPSKPHCPIKREDIVPMDLSGVWRALEECHRLGLARMIGVSNFTTKKLQELLAVAKIPPAVNQVELNPTWQQKKLIEFCKDKDFTEVDLRARCKHGFKSLKRDRLKENMEIFDWELNDEDRVMISQLPQHKKVTVLGILSPDGISSMDISEIDIVEITKRPPGHGIRSSDDRHPLFLEDPGFPGWRRWKAGAGDGLGTSTYPPVAEDVVRDAVLAALELGYRHLDTAALYGSERAVGEAVAEAARRGVVASREEVFVTTKVWCTQCHPELVLPSLRESLQNLEMDYVDLYLVHWPMATKPSKPHFPIKREDIMPIDLSGVWRAMEECHRLGLARMIGVSNFTTKKLQELLAVAKIPPAVNQVELNPTWQQKKLIEFCKDKGIHVTAYSPLGGQSISNINQVLQSAILEEIAKARGKSVAQISLRWINEQGASMVVKSLKRERLKENMEIFDWELTDEDRVKINQILQHKKVTVLGIISPEGVSSMDISELDIVEM
;
A
#
# COMPACT_ATOMS: atom_id res chain seq x y z
N MET A 1 -26.58 25.73 -32.59
CA MET A 1 -25.70 26.63 -31.80
C MET A 1 -25.12 25.82 -30.66
N ALA A 2 -23.85 25.43 -30.73
CA ALA A 2 -23.19 24.64 -29.70
C ALA A 2 -22.48 25.55 -28.69
N THR A 3 -22.84 25.43 -27.42
CA THR A 3 -22.29 26.17 -26.28
C THR A 3 -20.91 25.62 -25.91
N LYS A 4 -19.93 26.52 -25.69
CA LYS A 4 -18.58 26.19 -25.23
C LYS A 4 -18.60 25.59 -23.81
N PRO A 5 -17.74 24.60 -23.48
CA PRO A 5 -17.61 24.09 -22.12
C PRO A 5 -16.92 25.11 -21.20
N SER A 6 -17.44 25.23 -19.98
CA SER A 6 -16.91 26.05 -18.88
C SER A 6 -15.58 25.49 -18.35
N LYS A 7 -14.66 26.39 -17.94
CA LYS A 7 -13.41 26.03 -17.27
C LYS A 7 -13.71 25.57 -15.82
N PRO A 8 -12.96 24.59 -15.27
CA PRO A 8 -13.09 24.23 -13.86
C PRO A 8 -12.63 25.38 -12.96
N HIS A 9 -13.46 25.76 -12.00
CA HIS A 9 -13.14 26.74 -10.96
C HIS A 9 -12.18 26.11 -9.93
N CYS A 10 -11.04 26.76 -9.68
CA CYS A 10 -10.19 26.49 -8.51
C CYS A 10 -10.91 26.99 -7.24
N PRO A 11 -11.01 26.20 -6.16
CA PRO A 11 -11.85 26.52 -5.01
C PRO A 11 -11.25 27.53 -4.02
N ILE A 12 -10.02 27.99 -4.24
CA ILE A 12 -9.32 28.91 -3.32
C ILE A 12 -9.65 30.36 -3.70
N LYS A 13 -10.25 31.14 -2.80
CA LYS A 13 -10.45 32.57 -3.03
C LYS A 13 -9.11 33.28 -2.86
N ARG A 14 -8.85 34.29 -3.70
CA ARG A 14 -7.60 35.06 -3.70
C ARG A 14 -7.31 35.76 -2.36
N GLU A 15 -8.35 35.91 -1.56
CA GLU A 15 -8.41 36.53 -0.24
C GLU A 15 -7.84 35.61 0.86
N ASP A 16 -7.84 34.29 0.62
CA ASP A 16 -7.35 33.26 1.55
C ASP A 16 -5.84 33.00 1.41
N ILE A 17 -5.15 33.75 0.54
CA ILE A 17 -3.71 33.63 0.29
C ILE A 17 -2.95 34.55 1.25
N VAL A 18 -2.37 33.97 2.30
CA VAL A 18 -1.51 34.69 3.25
C VAL A 18 -0.12 34.89 2.62
N PRO A 19 0.52 36.08 2.77
CA PRO A 19 1.87 36.31 2.29
C PRO A 19 2.87 35.39 3.00
N MET A 20 3.59 34.58 2.23
CA MET A 20 4.68 33.73 2.73
C MET A 20 5.94 34.58 2.98
N ASP A 21 6.54 34.52 4.18
CA ASP A 21 7.86 35.14 4.42
C ASP A 21 8.97 34.27 3.81
N LEU A 22 9.21 34.57 2.54
CA LEU A 22 10.20 33.96 1.67
C LEU A 22 11.63 34.07 2.23
N SER A 23 11.90 35.08 3.09
CA SER A 23 13.22 35.30 3.69
C SER A 23 13.51 34.32 4.84
N GLY A 24 12.49 33.90 5.59
CA GLY A 24 12.63 32.94 6.69
C GLY A 24 12.87 31.53 6.16
N VAL A 25 12.07 31.12 5.17
CA VAL A 25 12.22 29.80 4.51
C VAL A 25 13.60 29.67 3.85
N TRP A 26 14.07 30.71 3.17
CA TRP A 26 15.38 30.67 2.53
C TRP A 26 16.52 30.55 3.54
N ARG A 27 16.44 31.26 4.67
CA ARG A 27 17.45 31.16 5.76
C ARG A 27 17.54 29.74 6.33
N ALA A 28 16.43 29.03 6.45
CA ALA A 28 16.43 27.64 6.87
C ALA A 28 17.17 26.73 5.86
N LEU A 29 16.94 26.94 4.56
CA LEU A 29 17.66 26.21 3.51
C LEU A 29 19.16 26.53 3.50
N GLU A 30 19.54 27.80 3.70
CA GLU A 30 20.94 28.21 3.86
C GLU A 30 21.62 27.49 5.03
N GLU A 31 20.90 27.32 6.14
CA GLU A 31 21.39 26.60 7.31
C GLU A 31 21.55 25.10 7.04
N CYS A 32 20.59 24.47 6.35
CA CYS A 32 20.74 23.09 5.86
C CYS A 32 21.97 22.93 4.96
N HIS A 33 22.25 23.92 4.11
CA HIS A 33 23.45 23.90 3.27
C HIS A 33 24.74 24.05 4.10
N ARG A 34 24.76 24.99 5.04
CA ARG A 34 25.89 25.25 5.94
C ARG A 34 26.22 24.03 6.82
N LEU A 35 25.20 23.33 7.30
CA LEU A 35 25.33 22.11 8.11
C LEU A 35 25.71 20.87 7.27
N GLY A 36 25.84 21.00 5.95
CA GLY A 36 26.19 19.91 5.04
C GLY A 36 25.07 18.90 4.81
N LEU A 37 23.85 19.21 5.26
CA LEU A 37 22.64 18.41 5.03
C LEU A 37 22.19 18.53 3.56
N ALA A 38 22.48 19.67 2.92
CA ALA A 38 22.24 19.92 1.51
C ALA A 38 23.50 20.42 0.79
N ARG A 39 23.92 19.77 -0.29
CA ARG A 39 25.03 20.18 -1.16
C ARG A 39 24.69 21.41 -2.00
N MET A 40 23.43 21.58 -2.37
CA MET A 40 22.89 22.71 -3.11
C MET A 40 21.47 22.97 -2.62
N ILE A 41 21.05 24.23 -2.73
CA ILE A 41 19.69 24.71 -2.42
C ILE A 41 19.16 25.47 -3.64
N GLY A 42 17.87 25.39 -3.89
CA GLY A 42 17.26 26.01 -5.06
C GLY A 42 15.76 26.22 -4.91
N VAL A 43 15.16 26.84 -5.92
CA VAL A 43 13.74 27.18 -5.97
C VAL A 43 13.06 26.54 -7.18
N SER A 44 11.73 26.48 -7.15
CA SER A 44 10.92 25.96 -8.26
C SER A 44 9.80 26.94 -8.59
N ASN A 45 9.53 27.14 -9.87
CA ASN A 45 8.53 28.03 -10.45
C ASN A 45 8.63 29.50 -10.03
N PHE A 46 9.82 29.99 -9.68
CA PHE A 46 9.98 31.40 -9.36
C PHE A 46 10.00 32.25 -10.62
N THR A 47 9.16 33.29 -10.61
CA THR A 47 9.24 34.37 -11.62
C THR A 47 10.49 35.22 -11.41
N THR A 48 10.92 35.97 -12.44
CA THR A 48 12.05 36.90 -12.37
C THR A 48 11.95 37.85 -11.17
N LYS A 49 10.74 38.38 -10.89
CA LYS A 49 10.51 39.28 -9.76
C LYS A 49 10.80 38.61 -8.41
N LYS A 50 10.32 37.39 -8.21
CA LYS A 50 10.54 36.65 -6.96
C LYS A 50 11.99 36.21 -6.79
N LEU A 51 12.68 35.87 -7.89
CA LEU A 51 14.12 35.62 -7.85
C LEU A 51 14.90 36.88 -7.43
N GLN A 52 14.52 38.06 -7.93
CA GLN A 52 15.16 39.32 -7.53
C GLN A 52 14.91 39.64 -6.06
N GLU A 53 13.67 39.46 -5.58
CA GLU A 53 13.32 39.62 -4.17
C GLU A 53 14.12 38.65 -3.28
N LEU A 54 14.28 37.39 -3.70
CA LEU A 54 15.08 36.41 -2.99
C LEU A 54 16.59 36.75 -3.00
N LEU A 55 17.14 37.08 -4.16
CA LEU A 55 18.55 37.43 -4.31
C LEU A 55 18.94 38.68 -3.51
N ALA A 56 17.99 39.57 -3.22
CA ALA A 56 18.22 40.73 -2.37
C ALA A 56 18.47 40.36 -0.90
N VAL A 57 17.97 39.20 -0.44
CA VAL A 57 18.04 38.77 0.96
C VAL A 57 18.88 37.50 1.18
N ALA A 58 19.16 36.74 0.11
CA ALA A 58 19.92 35.50 0.16
C ALA A 58 21.41 35.75 0.38
N LYS A 59 21.98 35.10 1.41
CA LYS A 59 23.43 34.99 1.61
C LYS A 59 24.05 33.92 0.70
N ILE A 60 23.30 32.86 0.41
CA ILE A 60 23.66 31.81 -0.55
C ILE A 60 22.61 31.85 -1.66
N PRO A 61 22.97 32.24 -2.90
CA PRO A 61 22.01 32.33 -3.98
C PRO A 61 21.46 30.93 -4.33
N PRO A 62 20.20 30.82 -4.79
CA PRO A 62 19.67 29.54 -5.26
C PRO A 62 20.54 29.01 -6.39
N ALA A 63 20.92 27.75 -6.37
CA ALA A 63 21.74 27.17 -7.42
C ALA A 63 20.92 26.75 -8.65
N VAL A 64 19.59 26.64 -8.49
CA VAL A 64 18.64 26.22 -9.54
C VAL A 64 17.30 26.95 -9.36
N ASN A 65 16.68 27.32 -10.48
CA ASN A 65 15.26 27.65 -10.56
C ASN A 65 14.59 26.68 -11.54
N GLN A 66 13.89 25.67 -11.03
CA GLN A 66 13.19 24.71 -11.87
C GLN A 66 11.92 25.35 -12.43
N VAL A 67 11.66 25.25 -13.74
CA VAL A 67 10.48 25.89 -14.36
C VAL A 67 9.74 24.94 -15.29
N GLU A 68 8.41 24.92 -15.21
CA GLU A 68 7.59 24.20 -16.20
C GLU A 68 7.33 25.11 -17.42
N LEU A 69 7.89 24.74 -18.59
CA LEU A 69 7.80 25.57 -19.78
C LEU A 69 6.45 25.41 -20.50
N ASN A 70 5.77 26.53 -20.73
CA ASN A 70 4.56 26.67 -21.54
C ASN A 70 4.83 27.82 -22.53
N PRO A 71 4.78 27.61 -23.87
CA PRO A 71 5.44 28.46 -24.85
C PRO A 71 4.84 29.88 -24.91
N THR A 72 5.33 30.77 -24.05
CA THR A 72 4.90 32.16 -23.91
C THR A 72 6.11 33.09 -23.83
N TRP A 73 5.94 34.35 -24.25
CA TRP A 73 7.02 35.35 -24.30
C TRP A 73 7.62 35.68 -22.92
N GLN A 74 6.84 35.58 -21.84
CA GLN A 74 7.29 35.85 -20.48
C GLN A 74 8.37 34.85 -20.00
N GLN A 75 8.35 33.61 -20.49
CA GLN A 75 9.33 32.60 -20.09
C GLN A 75 10.70 32.81 -20.75
N LYS A 76 10.77 33.41 -21.95
CA LYS A 76 12.06 33.75 -22.59
C LYS A 76 12.89 34.72 -21.73
N LYS A 77 12.23 35.73 -21.14
CA LYS A 77 12.86 36.67 -20.22
C LYS A 77 13.35 36.02 -18.92
N LEU A 78 12.60 35.03 -18.42
CA LEU A 78 13.02 34.27 -17.24
C LEU A 78 14.25 33.42 -17.53
N ILE A 79 14.30 32.76 -18.69
CA ILE A 79 15.45 31.97 -19.13
C ILE A 79 16.69 32.85 -19.31
N GLU A 80 16.55 34.01 -19.95
CA GLU A 80 17.66 34.97 -20.08
C GLU A 80 18.14 35.46 -18.71
N PHE A 81 17.22 35.76 -17.79
CA PHE A 81 17.55 36.15 -16.43
C PHE A 81 18.29 35.04 -15.65
N CYS A 82 17.84 33.78 -15.75
CA CYS A 82 18.50 32.67 -15.08
C CYS A 82 19.91 32.41 -15.60
N LYS A 83 20.12 32.56 -16.92
CA LYS A 83 21.44 32.46 -17.55
C LYS A 83 22.37 33.59 -17.12
N ASP A 84 21.87 34.82 -17.02
CA ASP A 84 22.65 35.97 -16.54
C ASP A 84 23.10 35.80 -15.08
N LYS A 85 22.31 35.11 -14.26
CA LYS A 85 22.59 34.86 -12.83
C LYS A 85 23.25 33.51 -12.53
N ASP A 86 23.72 32.80 -13.56
CA ASP A 86 24.41 31.51 -13.48
C ASP A 86 23.61 30.42 -12.73
N PHE A 87 22.27 30.48 -12.81
CA PHE A 87 21.41 29.43 -12.27
C PHE A 87 21.44 28.20 -13.20
N THR A 88 21.48 27.00 -12.60
CA THR A 88 21.22 25.76 -13.36
C THR A 88 19.73 25.70 -13.69
N GLU A 89 19.36 25.57 -14.96
CA GLU A 89 17.96 25.40 -15.40
C GLU A 89 17.62 23.91 -15.51
N VAL A 90 16.46 23.51 -14.98
CA VAL A 90 15.96 22.12 -15.09
C VAL A 90 14.59 22.14 -15.79
N ASP A 91 14.57 21.66 -17.04
CA ASP A 91 13.36 21.48 -17.86
C ASP A 91 12.80 20.07 -17.65
N LEU A 92 11.54 19.98 -17.21
CA LEU A 92 10.86 18.70 -17.03
C LEU A 92 9.79 18.42 -18.10
N ARG A 93 9.38 19.39 -18.95
CA ARG A 93 8.29 19.19 -19.92
C ARG A 93 8.40 20.09 -21.17
N ALA A 94 9.36 19.83 -22.04
CA ALA A 94 9.26 20.27 -23.43
C ALA A 94 8.24 19.42 -24.22
N ARG A 95 6.97 19.84 -24.30
CA ARG A 95 6.03 19.34 -25.34
C ARG A 95 6.42 19.93 -26.69
N CYS A 96 7.33 19.29 -27.42
CA CYS A 96 7.60 19.63 -28.82
C CYS A 96 6.77 18.74 -29.75
N LYS A 97 5.99 19.33 -30.67
CA LYS A 97 4.99 18.63 -31.51
C LYS A 97 5.57 17.63 -32.53
N HIS A 98 6.88 17.46 -32.66
CA HIS A 98 7.48 16.53 -33.63
C HIS A 98 8.79 15.93 -33.10
N GLY A 99 8.78 14.63 -32.76
CA GLY A 99 9.97 13.77 -32.64
C GLY A 99 10.90 14.01 -31.44
N PHE A 100 11.07 12.99 -30.60
CA PHE A 100 11.95 13.03 -29.43
C PHE A 100 13.43 13.15 -29.82
N LYS A 101 14.08 14.23 -29.35
CA LYS A 101 15.53 14.26 -29.09
C LYS A 101 15.74 14.77 -27.67
N SER A 102 16.11 13.87 -26.74
CA SER A 102 16.57 14.28 -25.41
C SER A 102 17.93 14.95 -25.55
N LEU A 103 18.06 16.22 -25.17
CA LEU A 103 19.37 16.82 -24.97
C LEU A 103 19.83 16.55 -23.53
N LYS A 104 20.94 15.80 -23.43
CA LYS A 104 21.88 15.65 -22.29
C LYS A 104 21.28 15.28 -20.91
N ARG A 105 20.87 14.01 -20.81
CA ARG A 105 20.58 13.30 -19.55
C ARG A 105 21.86 12.88 -18.78
N ASP A 106 23.04 13.00 -19.39
CA ASP A 106 24.24 12.27 -18.97
C ASP A 106 25.11 12.97 -17.90
N ARG A 107 24.78 14.20 -17.48
CA ARG A 107 25.49 14.86 -16.36
C ARG A 107 24.72 14.93 -15.05
N LEU A 108 23.42 14.61 -15.05
CA LEU A 108 22.54 14.88 -13.89
C LEU A 108 22.13 13.63 -13.10
N LYS A 109 22.24 12.42 -13.68
CA LYS A 109 21.85 11.18 -12.99
C LYS A 109 22.72 10.79 -11.79
N GLU A 110 23.89 11.39 -11.63
CA GLU A 110 24.83 10.94 -10.59
C GLU A 110 24.69 11.66 -9.23
N ASN A 111 23.97 12.79 -9.11
CA ASN A 111 24.07 13.63 -7.89
C ASN A 111 22.80 14.39 -7.42
N MET A 112 21.60 14.10 -7.95
CA MET A 112 20.35 14.76 -7.52
C MET A 112 19.28 13.76 -7.10
N GLU A 113 18.93 13.75 -5.81
CA GLU A 113 17.72 13.13 -5.25
C GLU A 113 16.84 14.28 -4.70
N ILE A 114 15.57 14.33 -5.10
CA ILE A 114 14.60 15.36 -4.69
C ILE A 114 13.85 14.83 -3.47
N PHE A 115 13.75 15.62 -2.39
CA PHE A 115 13.04 15.25 -1.16
C PHE A 115 11.90 16.23 -0.91
N ASP A 116 10.68 15.69 -0.77
CA ASP A 116 9.55 16.42 -0.20
C ASP A 116 9.69 16.43 1.33
N TRP A 117 9.35 17.56 1.96
CA TRP A 117 9.36 17.71 3.42
C TRP A 117 7.98 18.19 3.89
N GLU A 118 7.63 17.78 5.11
CA GLU A 118 6.39 18.17 5.79
C GLU A 118 6.72 18.86 7.12
N LEU A 119 5.90 19.83 7.52
CA LEU A 119 5.90 20.37 8.88
C LEU A 119 4.96 19.53 9.73
N ASN A 120 5.36 19.21 10.96
CA ASN A 120 4.44 18.63 11.93
C ASN A 120 3.55 19.73 12.58
N ASP A 121 2.63 19.32 13.45
CA ASP A 121 1.72 20.21 14.19
C ASP A 121 2.42 21.20 15.16
N GLU A 122 3.76 21.19 15.21
CA GLU A 122 4.61 22.08 16.03
C GLU A 122 5.57 22.92 15.16
N ASP A 123 5.29 23.07 13.86
CA ASP A 123 6.05 23.87 12.89
C ASP A 123 7.51 23.41 12.71
N ARG A 124 7.79 22.13 12.97
CA ARG A 124 9.12 21.54 12.80
C ARG A 124 9.23 20.84 11.45
N VAL A 125 10.31 21.16 10.73
CA VAL A 125 10.64 20.50 9.45
C VAL A 125 11.04 19.06 9.71
N MET A 126 10.22 18.11 9.26
CA MET A 126 10.50 16.69 9.33
C MET A 126 11.09 16.23 7.98
N ILE A 127 12.42 16.10 7.91
CA ILE A 127 13.09 15.41 6.79
C ILE A 127 13.10 13.93 7.12
N SER A 128 12.13 13.18 6.57
CA SER A 128 11.85 11.82 7.06
C SER A 128 12.94 10.79 6.76
N GLN A 129 13.85 11.00 5.78
CA GLN A 129 14.99 10.09 5.53
C GLN A 129 16.17 10.77 4.82
N LEU A 130 17.32 10.94 5.49
CA LEU A 130 18.62 11.19 4.82
C LEU A 130 19.41 9.88 4.72
N PRO A 131 19.80 9.43 3.50
CA PRO A 131 20.68 8.27 3.36
C PRO A 131 22.03 8.53 4.04
N GLN A 132 22.50 7.61 4.90
CA GLN A 132 23.72 7.78 5.72
C GLN A 132 25.03 8.02 4.93
N HIS A 133 25.01 7.90 3.59
CA HIS A 133 26.22 7.98 2.75
C HIS A 133 26.08 8.79 1.45
N LYS A 134 25.03 9.62 1.27
CA LYS A 134 24.92 10.48 0.08
C LYS A 134 24.89 11.96 0.45
N LYS A 135 25.67 12.77 -0.27
CA LYS A 135 25.52 14.24 -0.27
C LYS A 135 24.24 14.57 -1.03
N VAL A 136 23.21 15.02 -0.33
CA VAL A 136 21.86 15.29 -0.87
C VAL A 136 21.78 16.72 -1.41
N THR A 137 21.02 16.97 -2.48
CA THR A 137 20.67 18.31 -2.97
C THR A 137 19.21 18.57 -2.62
N VAL A 138 18.90 19.58 -1.79
CA VAL A 138 17.52 19.86 -1.38
C VAL A 138 16.91 20.88 -2.35
N LEU A 139 15.75 20.55 -2.92
CA LEU A 139 15.04 21.42 -3.86
C LEU A 139 13.64 21.68 -3.28
N GLY A 140 13.44 22.87 -2.73
CA GLY A 140 12.18 23.26 -2.11
C GLY A 140 11.12 23.57 -3.18
N ILE A 141 9.96 22.91 -3.08
CA ILE A 141 8.77 23.26 -3.87
C ILE A 141 8.16 24.51 -3.22
N LEU A 142 8.43 25.68 -3.79
CA LEU A 142 7.76 26.93 -3.43
C LEU A 142 6.86 27.34 -4.59
N SER A 143 5.64 26.83 -4.63
CA SER A 143 4.66 27.21 -5.64
C SER A 143 4.22 28.67 -5.42
N PRO A 144 4.21 29.52 -6.47
CA PRO A 144 3.68 30.89 -6.38
C PRO A 144 2.20 30.98 -5.98
N ASP A 145 1.46 29.87 -6.04
CA ASP A 145 0.01 29.81 -5.91
C ASP A 145 -0.49 29.11 -4.62
N GLY A 146 0.35 29.03 -3.58
CA GLY A 146 -0.08 28.89 -2.18
C GLY A 146 -0.16 27.48 -1.59
N ILE A 147 0.66 27.22 -0.57
CA ILE A 147 0.32 26.41 0.61
C ILE A 147 0.90 27.12 1.87
N SER A 148 -0.01 27.31 2.84
CA SER A 148 0.11 27.68 4.26
C SER A 148 0.90 28.93 4.70
N SER A 149 0.13 29.87 5.26
CA SER A 149 0.51 30.84 6.27
C SER A 149 1.31 30.24 7.43
N MET A 150 2.44 30.83 7.80
CA MET A 150 2.99 30.64 9.15
C MET A 150 3.91 31.79 9.57
N ASP A 151 3.81 32.15 10.85
CA ASP A 151 4.66 33.11 11.56
C ASP A 151 5.89 32.35 12.10
N ILE A 152 7.09 32.84 11.79
CA ILE A 152 8.32 32.02 11.74
C ILE A 152 9.31 32.33 12.88
N SER A 153 8.85 32.99 13.94
CA SER A 153 9.70 33.38 15.07
C SER A 153 10.04 32.24 16.04
N GLU A 154 9.53 31.00 15.83
CA GLU A 154 9.61 29.90 16.81
C GLU A 154 10.20 28.58 16.28
N ILE A 155 10.94 28.58 15.15
CA ILE A 155 11.59 27.34 14.67
C ILE A 155 12.83 27.01 15.52
N ASP A 156 12.74 25.97 16.35
CA ASP A 156 13.87 25.33 17.04
C ASP A 156 14.33 24.04 16.31
N ILE A 157 15.64 23.92 16.05
CA ILE A 157 16.26 22.75 15.40
C ILE A 157 16.62 21.71 16.46
N VAL A 158 15.98 20.52 16.45
CA VAL A 158 16.28 19.44 17.41
C VAL A 158 17.33 18.45 16.86
N GLU A 159 18.25 18.06 17.75
CA GLU A 159 19.45 17.24 17.58
C GLU A 159 19.20 15.80 17.06
N ILE A 160 19.94 15.37 16.02
CA ILE A 160 19.90 14.00 15.48
C ILE A 160 20.90 13.12 16.25
N THR A 161 20.41 12.12 17.00
CA THR A 161 21.26 11.16 17.73
C THR A 161 21.87 10.11 16.79
N LYS A 162 23.20 9.92 16.87
CA LYS A 162 23.96 8.90 16.10
C LYS A 162 23.77 7.50 16.70
N ARG A 163 23.41 6.49 15.90
CA ARG A 163 23.60 5.07 16.24
C ARG A 163 25.04 4.61 15.92
N PRO A 164 25.65 3.70 16.70
CA PRO A 164 27.02 3.24 16.50
C PRO A 164 27.15 2.20 15.37
N PRO A 165 28.36 2.00 14.79
CA PRO A 165 28.57 1.23 13.56
C PRO A 165 28.96 -0.25 13.80
N GLY A 166 28.44 -1.15 12.97
CA GLY A 166 28.93 -2.54 12.76
C GLY A 166 27.85 -3.38 12.05
N HIS A 167 28.09 -4.25 11.07
CA HIS A 167 29.28 -4.78 10.41
C HIS A 167 28.89 -5.24 8.98
N GLY A 168 29.78 -5.01 8.01
CA GLY A 168 30.16 -5.96 6.94
C GLY A 168 29.12 -6.44 5.92
N ILE A 169 29.17 -5.85 4.72
CA ILE A 169 28.63 -6.42 3.47
C ILE A 169 29.49 -7.61 3.03
N ARG A 170 28.87 -8.72 2.59
CA ARG A 170 29.45 -9.67 1.64
C ARG A 170 28.61 -9.73 0.36
N SER A 171 29.29 -9.58 -0.76
CA SER A 171 28.81 -9.67 -2.13
C SER A 171 28.71 -11.12 -2.62
N SER A 172 27.72 -11.42 -3.46
CA SER A 172 27.94 -12.15 -4.72
C SER A 172 26.65 -12.19 -5.55
N ASP A 173 26.83 -11.88 -6.83
CA ASP A 173 25.93 -12.11 -7.97
C ASP A 173 25.10 -13.39 -7.87
N ASP A 174 23.79 -13.28 -8.13
CA ASP A 174 23.01 -14.28 -8.87
C ASP A 174 21.59 -13.77 -9.26
N ARG A 175 21.38 -13.62 -10.57
CA ARG A 175 20.17 -13.93 -11.39
C ARG A 175 18.75 -13.34 -11.10
N HIS A 176 18.09 -13.05 -12.24
CA HIS A 176 16.65 -13.00 -12.59
C HIS A 176 15.84 -11.66 -12.51
N PRO A 177 14.97 -11.37 -13.51
CA PRO A 177 14.38 -10.04 -13.72
C PRO A 177 12.92 -9.96 -13.24
N LEU A 178 12.65 -9.35 -12.08
CA LEU A 178 11.27 -9.02 -11.66
C LEU A 178 11.26 -7.77 -10.76
N PHE A 179 11.23 -6.58 -11.36
CA PHE A 179 10.85 -5.34 -10.68
C PHE A 179 10.22 -4.37 -11.70
N LEU A 180 8.91 -4.12 -11.58
CA LEU A 180 8.27 -2.94 -12.15
C LEU A 180 8.07 -1.95 -11.01
N GLU A 181 8.68 -0.78 -11.15
CA GLU A 181 8.58 0.34 -10.20
C GLU A 181 7.17 0.94 -10.24
N ASP A 182 6.40 0.78 -9.16
CA ASP A 182 5.20 1.59 -8.90
C ASP A 182 5.53 2.64 -7.81
N PRO A 183 5.35 3.95 -8.08
CA PRO A 183 5.70 5.02 -7.14
C PRO A 183 4.83 5.12 -5.87
N GLY A 184 3.74 4.36 -5.75
CA GLY A 184 2.64 4.66 -4.82
C GLY A 184 2.84 4.44 -3.32
N PHE A 185 3.72 3.54 -2.86
CA PHE A 185 3.85 3.24 -1.41
C PHE A 185 5.28 2.79 -1.03
N PRO A 186 6.02 3.54 -0.20
CA PRO A 186 7.38 3.18 0.21
C PRO A 186 7.50 1.84 0.96
N GLY A 187 6.43 1.37 1.59
CA GLY A 187 6.41 0.12 2.37
C GLY A 187 6.51 -1.16 1.54
N TRP A 188 6.12 -1.11 0.26
CA TRP A 188 6.17 -2.29 -0.62
C TRP A 188 7.58 -2.58 -1.15
N ARG A 189 8.47 -1.57 -1.15
CA ARG A 189 9.78 -1.63 -1.84
C ARG A 189 10.74 -2.68 -1.28
N ARG A 190 10.45 -3.25 -0.11
CA ARG A 190 11.26 -4.29 0.52
C ARG A 190 10.75 -5.71 0.29
N TRP A 191 9.53 -5.86 -0.25
CA TRP A 191 8.99 -7.16 -0.61
C TRP A 191 9.47 -7.53 -2.01
N LYS A 192 10.36 -8.53 -2.09
CA LYS A 192 10.68 -9.16 -3.37
C LYS A 192 9.38 -9.68 -3.96
N ALA A 193 8.96 -9.12 -5.08
CA ALA A 193 7.95 -9.66 -5.99
C ALA A 193 8.47 -10.96 -6.67
N GLY A 194 8.96 -11.88 -5.85
CA GLY A 194 9.61 -13.14 -6.21
C GLY A 194 9.67 -14.15 -5.06
N ALA A 195 9.11 -13.85 -3.88
CA ALA A 195 8.71 -14.84 -2.89
C ALA A 195 7.20 -15.03 -3.02
N GLY A 196 6.80 -16.11 -3.70
CA GLY A 196 5.41 -16.39 -4.02
C GLY A 196 4.46 -16.40 -2.84
N ASP A 197 3.20 -16.14 -3.15
CA ASP A 197 1.95 -16.50 -2.47
C ASP A 197 1.94 -16.56 -0.93
N GLY A 198 0.98 -15.88 -0.32
CA GLY A 198 0.74 -16.01 1.11
C GLY A 198 0.16 -17.37 1.50
N LEU A 199 0.43 -17.81 2.72
CA LEU A 199 -0.24 -18.93 3.36
C LEU A 199 -1.44 -18.42 4.16
N GLY A 200 -2.65 -18.84 3.78
CA GLY A 200 -3.84 -18.64 4.60
C GLY A 200 -3.95 -19.68 5.72
N THR A 201 -4.39 -19.27 6.92
CA THR A 201 -4.47 -20.16 8.10
C THR A 201 -5.90 -20.45 8.58
N SER A 202 -6.93 -19.99 7.87
CA SER A 202 -8.33 -20.35 8.17
C SER A 202 -8.58 -21.85 7.96
N THR A 203 -9.20 -22.50 8.94
CA THR A 203 -9.57 -23.94 8.91
C THR A 203 -11.02 -24.14 9.32
N TYR A 204 -11.79 -24.81 8.46
CA TYR A 204 -13.17 -25.20 8.71
C TYR A 204 -13.40 -26.67 8.25
N PRO A 205 -13.78 -27.59 9.16
CA PRO A 205 -13.85 -27.38 10.61
C PRO A 205 -12.48 -27.01 11.20
N PRO A 206 -12.44 -26.40 12.41
CA PRO A 206 -11.19 -26.13 13.12
C PRO A 206 -10.35 -27.39 13.25
N VAL A 207 -9.03 -27.24 13.14
CA VAL A 207 -8.06 -28.30 13.42
C VAL A 207 -7.24 -27.92 14.65
N ALA A 208 -6.51 -28.86 15.21
CA ALA A 208 -5.65 -28.59 16.36
C ALA A 208 -4.55 -27.56 16.02
N GLU A 209 -4.17 -26.74 17.01
CA GLU A 209 -3.21 -25.63 16.84
C GLU A 209 -1.85 -26.12 16.34
N ASP A 210 -1.39 -27.29 16.80
CA ASP A 210 -0.13 -27.92 16.38
C ASP A 210 -0.11 -28.27 14.89
N VAL A 211 -1.23 -28.73 14.33
CA VAL A 211 -1.38 -28.99 12.89
C VAL A 211 -1.23 -27.70 12.08
N VAL A 212 -1.77 -26.58 12.56
CA VAL A 212 -1.60 -25.26 11.90
C VAL A 212 -0.16 -24.79 12.02
N ARG A 213 0.43 -24.89 13.21
CA ARG A 213 1.82 -24.51 13.48
C ARG A 213 2.78 -25.25 12.55
N ASP A 214 2.64 -26.57 12.44
CA ASP A 214 3.52 -27.41 11.62
C ASP A 214 3.37 -27.09 10.12
N ALA A 215 2.15 -26.77 9.66
CA ALA A 215 1.92 -26.33 8.29
C ALA A 215 2.55 -24.95 8.00
N VAL A 216 2.46 -24.00 8.94
CA VAL A 216 3.11 -22.69 8.82
C VAL A 216 4.63 -22.84 8.80
N LEU A 217 5.19 -23.68 9.69
CA LEU A 217 6.63 -23.95 9.73
C LEU A 217 7.11 -24.57 8.40
N ALA A 218 6.38 -25.55 7.89
CA ALA A 218 6.69 -26.19 6.60
C ALA A 218 6.62 -25.20 5.44
N ALA A 219 5.68 -24.24 5.45
CA ALA A 219 5.61 -23.19 4.46
C ALA A 219 6.84 -22.26 4.53
N LEU A 220 7.23 -21.82 5.74
CA LEU A 220 8.42 -20.98 5.93
C LEU A 220 9.70 -21.67 5.42
N GLU A 221 9.84 -22.98 5.66
CA GLU A 221 10.94 -23.80 5.12
C GLU A 221 10.94 -23.90 3.59
N LEU A 222 9.78 -23.85 2.96
CA LEU A 222 9.62 -23.86 1.50
C LEU A 222 9.83 -22.47 0.87
N GLY A 223 10.04 -21.43 1.69
CA GLY A 223 10.29 -20.07 1.22
C GLY A 223 9.09 -19.14 1.26
N TYR A 224 7.94 -19.57 1.80
CA TYR A 224 6.83 -18.65 2.08
C TYR A 224 7.30 -17.56 3.05
N ARG A 225 6.88 -16.32 2.79
CA ARG A 225 7.14 -15.19 3.70
C ARG A 225 5.90 -14.37 4.02
N HIS A 226 4.75 -14.64 3.41
CA HIS A 226 3.49 -13.98 3.75
C HIS A 226 2.57 -14.97 4.46
N LEU A 227 2.13 -14.63 5.67
CA LEU A 227 1.22 -15.42 6.50
C LEU A 227 -0.05 -14.62 6.77
N ASP A 228 -1.22 -15.21 6.52
CA ASP A 228 -2.52 -14.59 6.74
C ASP A 228 -3.30 -15.36 7.83
N THR A 229 -3.63 -14.64 8.90
CA THR A 229 -4.46 -15.08 10.01
C THR A 229 -5.56 -14.05 10.32
N ALA A 230 -6.34 -14.27 11.37
CA ALA A 230 -7.33 -13.35 11.90
C ALA A 230 -7.67 -13.74 13.34
N ALA A 231 -8.13 -12.77 14.15
CA ALA A 231 -8.61 -13.03 15.52
C ALA A 231 -9.70 -14.13 15.57
N LEU A 232 -10.56 -14.21 14.53
CA LEU A 232 -11.60 -15.22 14.44
C LEU A 232 -11.05 -16.65 14.27
N TYR A 233 -9.94 -16.82 13.55
CA TYR A 233 -9.53 -18.16 13.08
C TYR A 233 -9.02 -19.05 14.20
N GLY A 234 -8.66 -18.47 15.35
CA GLY A 234 -8.01 -19.20 16.44
C GLY A 234 -6.60 -19.70 16.08
N SER A 235 -5.99 -19.19 15.01
CA SER A 235 -4.68 -19.64 14.52
C SER A 235 -3.52 -18.70 14.87
N GLU A 236 -3.77 -17.57 15.51
CA GLU A 236 -2.75 -16.54 15.81
C GLU A 236 -1.59 -17.11 16.64
N ARG A 237 -1.89 -17.86 17.70
CA ARG A 237 -0.85 -18.50 18.53
C ARG A 237 0.01 -19.47 17.74
N ALA A 238 -0.62 -20.35 16.96
CA ALA A 238 0.08 -21.31 16.12
C ALA A 238 1.00 -20.62 15.08
N VAL A 239 0.56 -19.49 14.53
CA VAL A 239 1.38 -18.66 13.63
C VAL A 239 2.58 -18.06 14.37
N GLY A 240 2.34 -17.46 15.55
CA GLY A 240 3.39 -16.89 16.39
C GLY A 240 4.48 -17.91 16.75
N GLU A 241 4.06 -19.07 17.27
CA GLU A 241 4.95 -20.17 17.61
C GLU A 241 5.78 -20.66 16.42
N ALA A 242 5.15 -20.81 15.24
CA ALA A 242 5.83 -21.27 14.04
C ALA A 242 6.86 -20.26 13.52
N VAL A 243 6.58 -18.96 13.58
CA VAL A 243 7.52 -17.90 13.20
C VAL A 243 8.70 -17.86 14.16
N ALA A 244 8.44 -17.94 15.47
CA ALA A 244 9.48 -17.98 16.50
C ALA A 244 10.37 -19.22 16.33
N GLU A 245 9.79 -20.39 16.07
CA GLU A 245 10.53 -21.62 15.82
C GLU A 245 11.34 -21.54 14.53
N ALA A 246 10.78 -21.00 13.44
CA ALA A 246 11.51 -20.79 12.20
C ALA A 246 12.72 -19.87 12.40
N ALA A 247 12.59 -18.83 13.21
CA ALA A 247 13.71 -17.94 13.56
C ALA A 247 14.76 -18.68 14.40
N ARG A 248 14.36 -19.44 15.44
CA ARG A 248 15.26 -20.27 16.26
C ARG A 248 16.06 -21.27 15.41
N ARG A 249 15.41 -21.85 14.39
CA ARG A 249 16.02 -22.82 13.46
C ARG A 249 16.85 -22.17 12.34
N GLY A 250 16.88 -20.84 12.24
CA GLY A 250 17.55 -20.12 11.16
C GLY A 250 16.89 -20.26 9.79
N VAL A 251 15.62 -20.68 9.73
CA VAL A 251 14.82 -20.73 8.49
C VAL A 251 14.49 -19.32 7.99
N VAL A 252 14.29 -18.40 8.93
CA VAL A 252 14.20 -16.95 8.70
C VAL A 252 15.23 -16.25 9.58
N ALA A 253 15.89 -15.21 9.09
CA ALA A 253 16.94 -14.54 9.86
C ALA A 253 16.38 -13.65 10.98
N SER A 254 15.15 -13.17 10.82
CA SER A 254 14.49 -12.25 11.76
C SER A 254 12.98 -12.19 11.53
N ARG A 255 12.24 -11.60 12.48
CA ARG A 255 10.79 -11.34 12.35
C ARG A 255 10.48 -10.48 11.12
N GLU A 256 11.37 -9.57 10.76
CA GLU A 256 11.25 -8.65 9.62
C GLU A 256 11.26 -9.34 8.26
N GLU A 257 11.69 -10.61 8.18
CA GLU A 257 11.62 -11.36 6.93
C GLU A 257 10.22 -11.91 6.63
N VAL A 258 9.36 -12.01 7.65
CA VAL A 258 8.02 -12.56 7.53
C VAL A 258 7.02 -11.42 7.53
N PHE A 259 6.06 -11.45 6.61
CA PHE A 259 4.93 -10.55 6.53
C PHE A 259 3.71 -11.22 7.16
N VAL A 260 3.21 -10.68 8.26
CA VAL A 260 2.07 -11.23 8.99
C VAL A 260 0.88 -10.31 8.87
N THR A 261 -0.23 -10.86 8.37
CA THR A 261 -1.54 -10.22 8.29
C THR A 261 -2.46 -10.79 9.37
N THR A 262 -3.11 -9.92 10.16
CA THR A 262 -4.27 -10.30 11.00
C THR A 262 -5.44 -9.34 10.79
N LYS A 263 -6.60 -9.62 11.40
CA LYS A 263 -7.85 -8.93 11.09
C LYS A 263 -8.72 -8.71 12.34
N VAL A 264 -9.29 -7.51 12.47
CA VAL A 264 -10.32 -7.19 13.48
C VAL A 264 -11.65 -7.83 13.09
N TRP A 265 -12.28 -8.57 14.01
CA TRP A 265 -13.56 -9.22 13.76
C TRP A 265 -14.75 -8.28 13.99
N CYS A 266 -15.92 -8.63 13.46
CA CYS A 266 -17.15 -7.82 13.52
C CYS A 266 -17.56 -7.42 14.94
N THR A 267 -17.29 -8.28 15.92
CA THR A 267 -17.58 -8.03 17.36
C THR A 267 -16.68 -6.94 17.97
N GLN A 268 -15.56 -6.61 17.31
CA GLN A 268 -14.60 -5.56 17.71
C GLN A 268 -14.60 -4.37 16.73
N CYS A 269 -15.49 -4.35 15.73
CA CYS A 269 -15.66 -3.21 14.81
C CYS A 269 -16.42 -2.04 15.48
N HIS A 270 -15.92 -1.61 16.63
CA HIS A 270 -16.33 -0.43 17.39
C HIS A 270 -15.09 0.41 17.67
N PRO A 271 -15.13 1.76 17.55
CA PRO A 271 -13.92 2.60 17.59
C PRO A 271 -13.01 2.33 18.80
N GLU A 272 -13.61 2.13 19.97
CA GLU A 272 -12.92 1.88 21.24
C GLU A 272 -12.36 0.45 21.39
N LEU A 273 -12.79 -0.50 20.55
CA LEU A 273 -12.42 -1.92 20.64
C LEU A 273 -11.37 -2.36 19.61
N VAL A 274 -11.16 -1.59 18.54
CA VAL A 274 -10.18 -1.93 17.48
C VAL A 274 -8.75 -2.03 18.02
N LEU A 275 -8.28 -1.00 18.74
CA LEU A 275 -6.92 -0.98 19.29
C LEU A 275 -6.71 -2.08 20.37
N PRO A 276 -7.62 -2.28 21.34
CA PRO A 276 -7.54 -3.42 22.24
C PRO A 276 -7.52 -4.77 21.50
N SER A 277 -8.31 -4.93 20.45
CA SER A 277 -8.32 -6.16 19.64
C SER A 277 -6.98 -6.42 18.98
N LEU A 278 -6.33 -5.40 18.42
CA LEU A 278 -4.99 -5.58 17.84
C LEU A 278 -3.96 -5.97 18.91
N ARG A 279 -4.03 -5.39 20.11
CA ARG A 279 -3.13 -5.74 21.21
C ARG A 279 -3.31 -7.20 21.64
N GLU A 280 -4.54 -7.70 21.69
CA GLU A 280 -4.83 -9.11 21.95
C GLU A 280 -4.24 -10.00 20.84
N SER A 281 -4.45 -9.65 19.57
CA SER A 281 -3.83 -10.35 18.43
C SER A 281 -2.30 -10.39 18.53
N LEU A 282 -1.65 -9.27 18.87
CA LEU A 282 -0.20 -9.18 19.05
C LEU A 282 0.29 -10.05 20.22
N GLN A 283 -0.48 -10.09 21.32
CA GLN A 283 -0.19 -10.99 22.44
C GLN A 283 -0.30 -12.46 22.03
N ASN A 284 -1.34 -12.83 21.28
CA ASN A 284 -1.51 -14.19 20.77
C ASN A 284 -0.37 -14.58 19.83
N LEU A 285 0.03 -13.67 18.94
CA LEU A 285 1.11 -13.86 17.98
C LEU A 285 2.52 -13.83 18.62
N GLU A 286 2.63 -13.33 19.86
CA GLU A 286 3.91 -13.00 20.51
C GLU A 286 4.78 -12.06 19.65
N MET A 287 4.17 -11.00 19.11
CA MET A 287 4.82 -10.03 18.22
C MET A 287 4.60 -8.60 18.70
N ASP A 288 5.57 -7.71 18.42
CA ASP A 288 5.44 -6.28 18.70
C ASP A 288 4.59 -5.54 17.65
N TYR A 289 4.53 -6.08 16.43
CA TYR A 289 3.75 -5.52 15.32
C TYR A 289 3.26 -6.60 14.35
N VAL A 290 2.22 -6.25 13.60
CA VAL A 290 1.83 -6.94 12.35
C VAL A 290 2.18 -6.09 11.14
N ASP A 291 2.44 -6.73 10.02
CA ASP A 291 2.76 -6.04 8.77
C ASP A 291 1.50 -5.43 8.14
N LEU A 292 0.36 -6.10 8.31
CA LEU A 292 -0.94 -5.66 7.82
C LEU A 292 -2.06 -5.99 8.82
N TYR A 293 -2.88 -4.99 9.15
CA TYR A 293 -4.10 -5.19 9.94
C TYR A 293 -5.34 -4.82 9.13
N LEU A 294 -6.31 -5.73 9.04
CA LEU A 294 -7.49 -5.56 8.19
C LEU A 294 -8.79 -5.45 8.99
N VAL A 295 -9.70 -4.58 8.57
CA VAL A 295 -11.14 -4.72 8.90
C VAL A 295 -11.68 -5.95 8.18
N HIS A 296 -12.04 -7.02 8.91
CA HIS A 296 -12.34 -8.33 8.29
C HIS A 296 -13.63 -8.33 7.47
N TRP A 297 -14.65 -7.60 7.92
CA TRP A 297 -15.91 -7.38 7.19
C TRP A 297 -16.41 -5.95 7.43
N PRO A 298 -17.10 -5.31 6.46
CA PRO A 298 -17.70 -3.99 6.61
C PRO A 298 -18.99 -4.05 7.47
N MET A 299 -18.94 -4.69 8.63
CA MET A 299 -20.07 -4.91 9.53
C MET A 299 -19.62 -4.89 10.99
N ALA A 300 -20.50 -4.40 11.86
CA ALA A 300 -20.37 -4.49 13.30
C ALA A 300 -21.44 -5.42 13.87
N THR A 301 -21.12 -6.08 14.99
CA THR A 301 -22.09 -6.82 15.79
C THR A 301 -21.97 -6.41 17.25
N LYS A 302 -22.91 -6.84 18.11
CA LYS A 302 -22.79 -6.62 19.56
C LYS A 302 -21.40 -7.06 20.06
N PRO A 303 -20.74 -6.26 20.90
CA PRO A 303 -19.45 -6.61 21.46
C PRO A 303 -19.48 -7.96 22.20
N SER A 304 -18.60 -8.87 21.79
CA SER A 304 -18.42 -10.20 22.39
C SER A 304 -17.07 -10.78 21.95
N LYS A 305 -16.69 -11.97 22.44
CA LYS A 305 -15.51 -12.65 21.88
C LYS A 305 -15.77 -13.03 20.42
N PRO A 306 -14.75 -13.04 19.53
CA PRO A 306 -14.93 -13.48 18.15
C PRO A 306 -15.60 -14.85 18.06
N HIS A 307 -16.67 -14.94 17.29
CA HIS A 307 -17.39 -16.19 17.07
C HIS A 307 -17.98 -16.26 15.65
N PHE A 308 -18.20 -17.51 15.22
CA PHE A 308 -18.84 -17.86 13.96
C PHE A 308 -19.79 -19.05 14.20
N PRO A 309 -20.99 -19.07 13.60
CA PRO A 309 -21.58 -17.98 12.80
C PRO A 309 -21.97 -16.77 13.66
N ILE A 310 -22.18 -15.63 13.00
CA ILE A 310 -22.69 -14.39 13.62
C ILE A 310 -24.19 -14.55 13.87
N LYS A 311 -24.69 -14.18 15.05
CA LYS A 311 -26.13 -14.20 15.33
C LYS A 311 -26.82 -13.04 14.61
N ARG A 312 -27.96 -13.30 13.98
CA ARG A 312 -28.64 -12.29 13.17
C ARG A 312 -29.13 -11.10 14.01
N GLU A 313 -29.58 -11.36 15.24
CA GLU A 313 -30.04 -10.37 16.21
C GLU A 313 -28.92 -9.50 16.81
N ASP A 314 -27.65 -9.85 16.55
CA ASP A 314 -26.48 -9.12 17.04
C ASP A 314 -25.92 -8.14 16.01
N ILE A 315 -26.41 -8.13 14.78
CA ILE A 315 -25.94 -7.21 13.72
C ILE A 315 -26.29 -5.76 14.09
N MET A 316 -25.32 -4.87 13.92
CA MET A 316 -25.42 -3.45 14.24
C MET A 316 -24.87 -2.59 13.10
N PRO A 317 -25.29 -1.31 12.98
CA PRO A 317 -24.68 -0.37 12.05
C PRO A 317 -23.21 -0.18 12.40
N ILE A 318 -22.34 -0.22 11.40
CA ILE A 318 -20.92 0.04 11.59
C ILE A 318 -20.65 1.55 11.58
N ASP A 319 -20.01 2.08 12.62
CA ASP A 319 -19.36 3.39 12.56
C ASP A 319 -18.04 3.26 11.77
N LEU A 320 -18.15 3.20 10.44
CA LEU A 320 -17.00 2.97 9.58
C LEU A 320 -15.91 4.05 9.75
N SER A 321 -16.31 5.31 9.95
CA SER A 321 -15.37 6.42 10.15
C SER A 321 -14.65 6.30 11.49
N GLY A 322 -15.36 5.98 12.57
CA GLY A 322 -14.74 5.76 13.88
C GLY A 322 -13.85 4.52 13.92
N VAL A 323 -14.28 3.41 13.32
CA VAL A 323 -13.46 2.19 13.18
C VAL A 323 -12.19 2.49 12.39
N TRP A 324 -12.30 3.19 11.26
CA TRP A 324 -11.12 3.51 10.46
C TRP A 324 -10.15 4.46 11.18
N ARG A 325 -10.64 5.47 11.90
CA ARG A 325 -9.78 6.31 12.77
C ARG A 325 -9.02 5.48 13.80
N ALA A 326 -9.65 4.45 14.36
CA ALA A 326 -8.96 3.54 15.29
C ALA A 326 -7.93 2.64 14.58
N MET A 327 -8.17 2.24 13.32
CA MET A 327 -7.16 1.57 12.49
C MET A 327 -5.97 2.49 12.21
N GLU A 328 -6.21 3.76 11.86
CA GLU A 328 -5.17 4.79 11.66
C GLU A 328 -4.33 4.98 12.93
N GLU A 329 -4.96 4.95 14.10
CA GLU A 329 -4.25 4.98 15.38
C GLU A 329 -3.37 3.74 15.60
N CYS A 330 -3.86 2.54 15.26
CA CYS A 330 -3.04 1.33 15.30
C CYS A 330 -1.78 1.45 14.42
N HIS A 331 -1.91 2.09 13.26
CA HIS A 331 -0.78 2.40 12.39
C HIS A 331 0.17 3.44 13.00
N ARG A 332 -0.37 4.55 13.51
CA ARG A 332 0.41 5.64 14.12
C ARG A 332 1.22 5.17 15.33
N LEU A 333 0.69 4.24 16.11
CA LEU A 333 1.38 3.61 17.25
C LEU A 333 2.44 2.57 16.82
N GLY A 334 2.57 2.27 15.54
CA GLY A 334 3.52 1.28 15.02
C GLY A 334 3.13 -0.18 15.25
N LEU A 335 1.92 -0.44 15.77
CA LEU A 335 1.41 -1.79 16.04
C LEU A 335 0.99 -2.52 14.75
N ALA A 336 0.59 -1.75 13.72
CA ALA A 336 0.35 -2.24 12.37
C ALA A 336 1.15 -1.40 11.35
N ARG A 337 2.07 -2.02 10.60
CA ARG A 337 2.85 -1.28 9.59
C ARG A 337 1.97 -0.76 8.46
N MET A 338 0.92 -1.51 8.11
CA MET A 338 -0.10 -1.11 7.16
C MET A 338 -1.48 -1.47 7.69
N ILE A 339 -2.47 -0.73 7.21
CA ILE A 339 -3.88 -0.98 7.50
C ILE A 339 -4.65 -1.11 6.20
N GLY A 340 -5.67 -1.95 6.22
CA GLY A 340 -6.50 -2.23 5.06
C GLY A 340 -7.86 -2.76 5.46
N VAL A 341 -8.57 -3.29 4.48
CA VAL A 341 -9.91 -3.83 4.64
C VAL A 341 -10.02 -5.20 3.97
N SER A 342 -11.11 -5.91 4.27
CA SER A 342 -11.48 -7.16 3.62
C SER A 342 -12.99 -7.19 3.39
N ASN A 343 -13.40 -7.76 2.25
CA ASN A 343 -14.79 -7.86 1.82
C ASN A 343 -15.46 -6.52 1.51
N PHE A 344 -14.69 -5.45 1.25
CA PHE A 344 -15.26 -4.15 0.87
C PHE A 344 -15.54 -4.13 -0.63
N THR A 345 -16.75 -3.69 -1.00
CA THR A 345 -17.13 -3.37 -2.38
C THR A 345 -16.56 -2.03 -2.81
N THR A 346 -16.54 -1.73 -4.11
CA THR A 346 -16.18 -0.42 -4.66
C THR A 346 -16.95 0.71 -4.00
N LYS A 347 -18.25 0.54 -3.73
CA LYS A 347 -19.08 1.52 -3.01
C LYS A 347 -18.54 1.77 -1.59
N LYS A 348 -18.26 0.72 -0.82
CA LYS A 348 -17.72 0.88 0.54
C LYS A 348 -16.30 1.41 0.58
N LEU A 349 -15.47 1.06 -0.41
CA LEU A 349 -14.17 1.70 -0.58
C LEU A 349 -14.30 3.20 -0.87
N GLN A 350 -15.25 3.62 -1.71
CA GLN A 350 -15.49 5.04 -1.97
C GLN A 350 -15.94 5.79 -0.71
N GLU A 351 -16.87 5.22 0.06
CA GLU A 351 -17.32 5.77 1.34
C GLU A 351 -16.14 5.91 2.32
N LEU A 352 -15.29 4.88 2.41
CA LEU A 352 -14.10 4.90 3.27
C LEU A 352 -13.08 5.95 2.83
N LEU A 353 -12.74 5.98 1.54
CA LEU A 353 -11.77 6.93 0.97
C LEU A 353 -12.20 8.38 1.13
N ALA A 354 -13.50 8.66 1.25
CA ALA A 354 -14.00 10.01 1.51
C ALA A 354 -13.70 10.53 2.92
N VAL A 355 -13.43 9.63 3.88
CA VAL A 355 -13.19 9.98 5.29
C VAL A 355 -11.80 9.59 5.79
N ALA A 356 -11.09 8.71 5.08
CA ALA A 356 -9.78 8.21 5.44
C ALA A 356 -8.69 9.28 5.30
N LYS A 357 -7.87 9.45 6.34
CA LYS A 357 -6.61 10.21 6.27
C LYS A 357 -5.49 9.32 5.71
N ILE A 358 -5.46 8.07 6.15
CA ILE A 358 -4.58 7.03 5.60
C ILE A 358 -5.46 6.11 4.75
N PRO A 359 -5.28 6.08 3.42
CA PRO A 359 -6.07 5.20 2.56
C PRO A 359 -5.75 3.72 2.86
N PRO A 360 -6.72 2.80 2.70
CA PRO A 360 -6.46 1.37 2.90
C PRO A 360 -5.40 0.88 1.91
N ALA A 361 -4.32 0.28 2.42
CA ALA A 361 -3.25 -0.25 1.57
C ALA A 361 -3.69 -1.50 0.80
N VAL A 362 -4.61 -2.29 1.38
CA VAL A 362 -5.07 -3.57 0.84
C VAL A 362 -6.60 -3.68 0.96
N ASN A 363 -7.23 -4.28 -0.05
CA ASN A 363 -8.56 -4.88 0.06
C ASN A 363 -8.45 -6.39 -0.19
N GLN A 364 -8.64 -7.20 0.85
CA GLN A 364 -8.62 -8.67 0.74
C GLN A 364 -10.01 -9.22 0.43
N VAL A 365 -10.20 -9.90 -0.71
CA VAL A 365 -11.52 -10.32 -1.21
C VAL A 365 -11.50 -11.71 -1.83
N GLU A 366 -12.67 -12.34 -1.98
CA GLU A 366 -12.81 -13.58 -2.73
C GLU A 366 -12.37 -13.32 -4.17
N LEU A 367 -11.32 -13.97 -4.65
CA LEU A 367 -10.89 -13.79 -6.05
C LEU A 367 -10.37 -15.11 -6.57
N ASN A 368 -11.01 -15.60 -7.62
CA ASN A 368 -10.69 -16.87 -8.28
C ASN A 368 -11.28 -16.87 -9.71
N PRO A 369 -10.95 -17.85 -10.57
CA PRO A 369 -11.46 -17.87 -11.95
C PRO A 369 -13.00 -17.88 -12.08
N THR A 370 -13.71 -18.37 -11.06
CA THR A 370 -15.19 -18.39 -10.99
C THR A 370 -15.77 -17.14 -10.33
N TRP A 371 -14.95 -16.24 -9.79
CA TRP A 371 -15.37 -14.94 -9.25
C TRP A 371 -14.24 -13.92 -9.42
N GLN A 372 -14.22 -13.25 -10.58
CA GLN A 372 -13.05 -12.56 -11.11
C GLN A 372 -12.92 -11.10 -10.67
N GLN A 373 -13.99 -10.49 -10.17
CA GLN A 373 -14.00 -9.14 -9.59
C GLN A 373 -13.32 -8.04 -10.44
N LYS A 374 -13.48 -8.07 -11.77
CA LYS A 374 -12.79 -7.14 -12.70
C LYS A 374 -12.97 -5.66 -12.32
N LYS A 375 -14.23 -5.27 -12.03
CA LYS A 375 -14.58 -3.91 -11.63
C LYS A 375 -13.86 -3.47 -10.35
N LEU A 376 -13.83 -4.33 -9.33
CA LEU A 376 -13.14 -4.04 -8.07
C LEU A 376 -11.63 -3.93 -8.28
N ILE A 377 -11.03 -4.85 -9.04
CA ILE A 377 -9.58 -4.84 -9.31
C ILE A 377 -9.18 -3.55 -10.01
N GLU A 378 -9.92 -3.15 -11.05
CA GLU A 378 -9.69 -1.88 -11.76
C GLU A 378 -9.82 -0.67 -10.84
N PHE A 379 -10.89 -0.62 -10.03
CA PHE A 379 -11.07 0.46 -9.07
C PHE A 379 -9.94 0.52 -8.04
N CYS A 380 -9.56 -0.62 -7.46
CA CYS A 380 -8.49 -0.70 -6.48
C CYS A 380 -7.16 -0.23 -7.08
N LYS A 381 -6.84 -0.68 -8.31
CA LYS A 381 -5.66 -0.23 -9.06
C LYS A 381 -5.64 1.28 -9.27
N ASP A 382 -6.77 1.85 -9.72
CA ASP A 382 -6.90 3.30 -9.94
C ASP A 382 -6.75 4.13 -8.65
N LYS A 383 -7.03 3.52 -7.49
CA LYS A 383 -6.91 4.13 -6.16
C LYS A 383 -5.61 3.80 -5.43
N GLY A 384 -4.71 3.02 -6.03
CA GLY A 384 -3.47 2.58 -5.36
C GLY A 384 -3.73 1.63 -4.20
N ILE A 385 -4.84 0.89 -4.21
CA ILE A 385 -5.21 -0.13 -3.23
C ILE A 385 -4.82 -1.49 -3.81
N HIS A 386 -4.02 -2.27 -3.08
CA HIS A 386 -3.65 -3.60 -3.53
C HIS A 386 -4.76 -4.63 -3.27
N VAL A 387 -4.95 -5.58 -4.18
CA VAL A 387 -5.92 -6.67 -4.01
C VAL A 387 -5.20 -7.93 -3.55
N THR A 388 -5.67 -8.49 -2.43
CA THR A 388 -5.25 -9.82 -1.95
C THR A 388 -6.41 -10.80 -2.11
N ALA A 389 -6.20 -11.88 -2.87
CA ALA A 389 -7.19 -12.93 -3.10
C ALA A 389 -7.25 -13.91 -1.93
N TYR A 390 -8.41 -14.02 -1.27
CA TYR A 390 -8.76 -15.19 -0.46
C TYR A 390 -9.60 -16.17 -1.28
N SER A 391 -9.67 -17.43 -0.81
CA SER A 391 -10.34 -18.53 -1.53
C SER A 391 -9.91 -18.67 -3.00
N PRO A 392 -8.60 -18.58 -3.32
CA PRO A 392 -8.13 -18.58 -4.70
C PRO A 392 -8.42 -19.90 -5.44
N LEU A 393 -8.67 -20.98 -4.70
CA LEU A 393 -9.02 -22.32 -5.20
C LEU A 393 -10.49 -22.69 -4.96
N GLY A 394 -11.39 -21.70 -4.91
CA GLY A 394 -12.84 -21.90 -4.72
C GLY A 394 -13.28 -22.11 -3.27
N GLY A 395 -12.39 -21.83 -2.31
CA GLY A 395 -12.66 -21.88 -0.87
C GLY A 395 -12.89 -23.29 -0.29
N GLN A 396 -12.90 -23.39 1.04
CA GLN A 396 -13.25 -24.65 1.71
C GLN A 396 -14.72 -24.98 1.43
N SER A 397 -15.02 -26.23 1.10
CA SER A 397 -16.36 -26.61 0.67
C SER A 397 -17.08 -27.36 1.77
N ILE A 398 -18.29 -26.88 2.12
CA ILE A 398 -19.28 -27.61 2.92
C ILE A 398 -20.07 -28.58 2.02
N SER A 399 -20.00 -28.39 0.69
CA SER A 399 -20.58 -29.24 -0.34
C SER A 399 -19.50 -30.02 -1.11
N ASN A 400 -19.85 -31.10 -1.79
CA ASN A 400 -18.89 -31.87 -2.59
C ASN A 400 -18.48 -31.19 -3.92
N ILE A 401 -18.95 -29.96 -4.19
CA ILE A 401 -18.71 -29.26 -5.45
C ILE A 401 -17.74 -28.10 -5.23
N ASN A 402 -16.59 -28.16 -5.90
CA ASN A 402 -15.64 -27.06 -5.99
C ASN A 402 -15.59 -26.56 -7.43
N GLN A 403 -16.28 -25.44 -7.70
CA GLN A 403 -16.43 -24.90 -9.05
C GLN A 403 -15.11 -24.51 -9.72
N VAL A 404 -14.07 -24.20 -8.94
CA VAL A 404 -12.73 -23.90 -9.47
C VAL A 404 -12.01 -25.19 -9.81
N LEU A 405 -11.84 -26.09 -8.83
CA LEU A 405 -11.06 -27.31 -9.01
C LEU A 405 -11.71 -28.35 -9.94
N GLN A 406 -13.01 -28.23 -10.19
CA GLN A 406 -13.79 -29.11 -11.09
C GLN A 406 -14.22 -28.38 -12.38
N SER A 407 -13.61 -27.24 -12.71
CA SER A 407 -13.91 -26.51 -13.94
C SER A 407 -13.31 -27.23 -15.15
N ALA A 408 -14.16 -27.69 -16.08
CA ALA A 408 -13.72 -28.31 -17.32
C ALA A 408 -12.80 -27.40 -18.16
N ILE A 409 -13.03 -26.08 -18.14
CA ILE A 409 -12.19 -25.10 -18.83
C ILE A 409 -10.79 -25.07 -18.20
N LEU A 410 -10.71 -25.05 -16.87
CA LEU A 410 -9.41 -25.02 -16.18
C LEU A 410 -8.67 -26.36 -16.30
N GLU A 411 -9.39 -27.48 -16.32
CA GLU A 411 -8.82 -28.81 -16.57
C GLU A 411 -8.21 -28.93 -17.98
N GLU A 412 -8.89 -28.38 -19.00
CA GLU A 412 -8.36 -28.34 -20.37
C GLU A 412 -7.04 -27.55 -20.43
N ILE A 413 -7.02 -26.35 -19.82
CA ILE A 413 -5.83 -25.49 -19.77
C ILE A 413 -4.71 -26.19 -18.98
N ALA A 414 -5.04 -26.76 -17.82
CA ALA A 414 -4.10 -27.49 -16.96
C ALA A 414 -3.41 -28.62 -17.73
N LYS A 415 -4.18 -29.42 -18.48
CA LYS A 415 -3.65 -30.49 -19.34
C LYS A 415 -2.76 -29.95 -20.45
N ALA A 416 -3.16 -28.87 -21.13
CA ALA A 416 -2.37 -28.26 -22.21
C ALA A 416 -1.04 -27.66 -21.71
N ARG A 417 -1.00 -27.16 -20.47
CA ARG A 417 0.19 -26.56 -19.85
C ARG A 417 1.06 -27.55 -19.07
N GLY A 418 0.59 -28.78 -18.84
CA GLY A 418 1.26 -29.73 -17.96
C GLY A 418 1.32 -29.26 -16.50
N LYS A 419 0.27 -28.58 -16.05
CA LYS A 419 0.13 -27.99 -14.70
C LYS A 419 -1.13 -28.51 -14.02
N SER A 420 -1.30 -28.25 -12.73
CA SER A 420 -2.56 -28.54 -12.04
C SER A 420 -3.58 -27.41 -12.19
N VAL A 421 -4.87 -27.72 -12.00
CA VAL A 421 -5.93 -26.68 -11.95
C VAL A 421 -5.66 -25.63 -10.88
N ALA A 422 -5.05 -26.03 -9.76
CA ALA A 422 -4.64 -25.11 -8.71
C ALA A 422 -3.59 -24.13 -9.26
N GLN A 423 -2.52 -24.63 -9.87
CA GLN A 423 -1.48 -23.79 -10.47
C GLN A 423 -2.02 -22.86 -11.57
N ILE A 424 -2.95 -23.32 -12.41
CA ILE A 424 -3.62 -22.46 -13.40
C ILE A 424 -4.36 -21.31 -12.70
N SER A 425 -5.12 -21.62 -11.64
CA SER A 425 -5.91 -20.64 -10.90
C SER A 425 -5.02 -19.61 -10.20
N LEU A 426 -3.95 -20.05 -9.53
CA LEU A 426 -3.01 -19.17 -8.84
C LEU A 426 -2.23 -18.31 -9.84
N ARG A 427 -1.72 -18.91 -10.93
CA ARG A 427 -1.06 -18.16 -12.00
C ARG A 427 -1.96 -17.06 -12.57
N TRP A 428 -3.23 -17.39 -12.81
CA TRP A 428 -4.20 -16.42 -13.32
C TRP A 428 -4.38 -15.22 -12.37
N ILE A 429 -4.49 -15.46 -11.05
CA ILE A 429 -4.59 -14.40 -10.03
C ILE A 429 -3.33 -13.52 -10.03
N ASN A 430 -2.15 -14.14 -10.07
CA ASN A 430 -0.88 -13.41 -10.15
C ASN A 430 -0.83 -12.51 -11.39
N GLU A 431 -1.29 -12.99 -12.54
CA GLU A 431 -1.37 -12.19 -13.78
C GLU A 431 -2.43 -11.08 -13.75
N GLN A 432 -3.38 -11.11 -12.80
CA GLN A 432 -4.28 -9.97 -12.55
C GLN A 432 -3.60 -8.85 -11.72
N GLY A 433 -2.36 -9.06 -11.26
CA GLY A 433 -1.66 -8.12 -10.38
C GLY A 433 -2.12 -8.20 -8.91
N ALA A 434 -2.86 -9.24 -8.54
CA ALA A 434 -3.27 -9.48 -7.17
C ALA A 434 -2.28 -10.43 -6.45
N SER A 435 -2.11 -10.25 -5.14
CA SER A 435 -1.50 -11.29 -4.30
C SER A 435 -2.56 -12.32 -3.91
N MET A 436 -2.16 -13.44 -3.32
CA MET A 436 -3.10 -14.47 -2.88
C MET A 436 -2.68 -15.11 -1.57
N VAL A 437 -3.66 -15.62 -0.82
CA VAL A 437 -3.44 -16.37 0.42
C VAL A 437 -4.05 -17.76 0.28
N VAL A 438 -3.20 -18.73 -0.08
CA VAL A 438 -3.61 -20.11 -0.35
C VAL A 438 -3.44 -20.94 0.92
N LYS A 439 -4.46 -21.71 1.29
CA LYS A 439 -4.38 -22.59 2.47
C LYS A 439 -4.06 -24.02 2.06
N SER A 440 -3.02 -24.60 2.66
CA SER A 440 -2.76 -26.04 2.64
C SER A 440 -2.12 -26.49 3.95
N LEU A 441 -2.46 -27.70 4.39
CA LEU A 441 -1.78 -28.38 5.51
C LEU A 441 -0.82 -29.48 5.01
N LYS A 442 -0.75 -29.69 3.69
CA LYS A 442 0.09 -30.72 3.06
C LYS A 442 1.30 -30.07 2.40
N ARG A 443 2.50 -30.51 2.76
CA ARG A 443 3.78 -29.97 2.28
C ARG A 443 3.89 -30.03 0.76
N GLU A 444 3.43 -31.12 0.14
CA GLU A 444 3.51 -31.31 -1.32
C GLU A 444 2.70 -30.23 -2.05
N ARG A 445 1.50 -29.91 -1.54
CA ARG A 445 0.65 -28.85 -2.10
C ARG A 445 1.19 -27.46 -1.82
N LEU A 446 1.82 -27.23 -0.67
CA LEU A 446 2.51 -25.96 -0.39
C LEU A 446 3.63 -25.73 -1.42
N LYS A 447 4.41 -26.77 -1.71
CA LYS A 447 5.44 -26.68 -2.74
C LYS A 447 4.85 -26.43 -4.13
N GLU A 448 3.84 -27.21 -4.53
CA GLU A 448 3.17 -27.09 -5.83
C GLU A 448 2.60 -25.68 -6.07
N ASN A 449 2.02 -25.06 -5.04
CA ASN A 449 1.45 -23.72 -5.12
C ASN A 449 2.51 -22.64 -5.43
N MET A 450 3.78 -22.85 -5.07
CA MET A 450 4.87 -21.91 -5.34
C MET A 450 5.43 -22.03 -6.78
N GLU A 451 5.13 -23.11 -7.49
CA GLU A 451 5.65 -23.42 -8.83
C GLU A 451 4.82 -22.74 -9.95
N ILE A 452 4.54 -21.44 -9.78
CA ILE A 452 3.70 -20.63 -10.69
C ILE A 452 4.43 -19.44 -11.34
N PHE A 453 5.67 -19.16 -10.96
CA PHE A 453 6.39 -17.95 -11.40
C PHE A 453 7.28 -18.16 -12.63
N ASP A 454 7.64 -19.40 -12.95
CA ASP A 454 8.59 -19.79 -14.00
C ASP A 454 7.93 -20.11 -15.36
N TRP A 455 6.62 -19.91 -15.49
CA TRP A 455 5.84 -20.11 -16.72
C TRP A 455 4.65 -19.16 -16.76
N GLU A 456 4.04 -18.94 -17.92
CA GLU A 456 2.90 -18.03 -18.09
C GLU A 456 1.71 -18.66 -18.81
N LEU A 457 0.52 -18.08 -18.60
CA LEU A 457 -0.64 -18.39 -19.42
C LEU A 457 -0.45 -17.80 -20.83
N THR A 458 -1.14 -18.36 -21.82
CA THR A 458 -1.26 -17.74 -23.15
C THR A 458 -2.50 -16.86 -23.23
N ASP A 459 -2.57 -16.04 -24.28
CA ASP A 459 -3.74 -15.21 -24.54
C ASP A 459 -5.00 -16.05 -24.76
N GLU A 460 -4.87 -17.23 -25.37
CA GLU A 460 -5.99 -18.16 -25.52
C GLU A 460 -6.49 -18.67 -24.15
N ASP A 461 -5.59 -19.03 -23.24
CA ASP A 461 -5.98 -19.46 -21.89
C ASP A 461 -6.69 -18.34 -21.14
N ARG A 462 -6.18 -17.10 -21.24
CA ARG A 462 -6.80 -15.92 -20.62
C ARG A 462 -8.20 -15.68 -21.16
N VAL A 463 -8.40 -15.80 -22.48
CA VAL A 463 -9.71 -15.69 -23.12
C VAL A 463 -10.66 -16.78 -22.62
N LYS A 464 -10.20 -18.03 -22.51
CA LYS A 464 -11.00 -19.15 -21.98
C LYS A 464 -11.40 -18.92 -20.51
N ILE A 465 -10.46 -18.49 -19.66
CA ILE A 465 -10.75 -18.20 -18.24
C ILE A 465 -11.77 -17.06 -18.12
N ASN A 466 -11.66 -16.02 -18.95
CA ASN A 466 -12.60 -14.89 -18.97
C ASN A 466 -14.06 -15.29 -19.31
N GLN A 467 -14.29 -16.48 -19.87
CA GLN A 467 -15.62 -16.99 -20.22
C GLN A 467 -16.24 -17.88 -19.13
N ILE A 468 -15.50 -18.19 -18.05
CA ILE A 468 -16.02 -18.99 -16.94
C ILE A 468 -17.22 -18.27 -16.31
N LEU A 469 -18.29 -19.02 -16.03
CA LEU A 469 -19.48 -18.49 -15.36
C LEU A 469 -19.13 -17.94 -13.98
N GLN A 470 -19.58 -16.72 -13.69
CA GLN A 470 -19.26 -16.02 -12.45
C GLN A 470 -20.25 -16.39 -11.33
N HIS A 471 -19.73 -16.80 -10.17
CA HIS A 471 -20.50 -17.17 -8.99
C HIS A 471 -19.71 -16.83 -7.71
N LYS A 472 -20.25 -15.91 -6.92
CA LYS A 472 -19.70 -15.55 -5.61
C LYS A 472 -20.07 -16.62 -4.57
N LYS A 473 -19.07 -17.23 -3.91
CA LYS A 473 -19.31 -18.27 -2.90
C LYS A 473 -19.45 -17.71 -1.50
N VAL A 474 -18.59 -16.77 -1.10
CA VAL A 474 -18.54 -16.25 0.26
C VAL A 474 -19.44 -15.02 0.36
N THR A 475 -20.59 -15.19 1.01
CA THR A 475 -21.60 -14.14 1.19
C THR A 475 -21.79 -13.84 2.67
N VAL A 476 -22.31 -12.65 3.00
CA VAL A 476 -22.66 -12.30 4.38
C VAL A 476 -23.74 -13.24 4.92
N LEU A 477 -24.68 -13.70 4.08
CA LEU A 477 -25.63 -14.73 4.48
C LEU A 477 -24.94 -16.03 4.91
N GLY A 478 -23.81 -16.38 4.30
CA GLY A 478 -23.02 -17.55 4.66
C GLY A 478 -22.25 -17.42 5.98
N ILE A 479 -22.14 -16.22 6.55
CA ILE A 479 -21.48 -16.00 7.86
C ILE A 479 -22.45 -15.67 9.00
N ILE A 480 -23.73 -15.48 8.69
CA ILE A 480 -24.80 -15.23 9.67
C ILE A 480 -25.56 -16.55 9.92
N SER A 481 -25.94 -16.79 11.17
CA SER A 481 -26.82 -17.91 11.55
C SER A 481 -28.16 -17.78 10.82
N PRO A 482 -28.73 -18.90 10.34
CA PRO A 482 -30.03 -18.87 9.67
C PRO A 482 -31.18 -18.49 10.62
N GLU A 483 -31.00 -18.73 11.92
CA GLU A 483 -31.91 -18.36 12.99
C GLU A 483 -31.79 -16.90 13.42
N GLY A 484 -32.83 -16.38 14.08
CA GLY A 484 -32.89 -15.01 14.58
C GLY A 484 -33.48 -14.00 13.58
N VAL A 485 -33.80 -12.81 14.09
CA VAL A 485 -34.33 -11.67 13.32
C VAL A 485 -33.39 -10.49 13.55
N SER A 486 -32.90 -9.88 12.47
CA SER A 486 -32.05 -8.69 12.58
C SER A 486 -32.95 -7.46 12.76
N SER A 487 -32.50 -6.50 13.55
CA SER A 487 -33.09 -5.15 13.58
C SER A 487 -32.69 -4.31 12.36
N MET A 488 -31.80 -4.82 11.50
CA MET A 488 -31.36 -4.19 10.26
C MET A 488 -31.77 -5.01 9.05
N ASP A 489 -31.98 -4.35 7.92
CA ASP A 489 -32.10 -5.06 6.65
C ASP A 489 -30.72 -5.55 6.20
N ILE A 490 -30.52 -6.87 6.24
CA ILE A 490 -29.28 -7.52 5.84
C ILE A 490 -28.92 -7.32 4.36
N SER A 491 -29.89 -6.93 3.52
CA SER A 491 -29.63 -6.56 2.13
C SER A 491 -28.88 -5.22 1.99
N GLU A 492 -28.94 -4.36 3.02
CA GLU A 492 -28.25 -3.06 3.06
C GLU A 492 -26.76 -3.16 3.45
N LEU A 493 -26.29 -4.35 3.85
CA LEU A 493 -24.88 -4.54 4.23
C LEU A 493 -23.91 -4.39 3.04
N ASP A 494 -24.41 -4.23 1.80
CA ASP A 494 -23.64 -3.75 0.63
C ASP A 494 -22.31 -4.50 0.39
N ILE A 495 -22.31 -5.81 0.66
CA ILE A 495 -21.14 -6.70 0.57
C ILE A 495 -21.06 -7.48 -0.74
N VAL A 496 -21.96 -7.24 -1.69
CA VAL A 496 -21.95 -7.87 -3.01
C VAL A 496 -21.80 -6.79 -4.06
N GLU A 497 -20.74 -6.86 -4.86
CA GLU A 497 -20.74 -6.19 -6.15
C GLU A 497 -21.61 -7.01 -7.09
N MET A 498 -22.71 -6.42 -7.58
CA MET A 498 -23.48 -6.98 -8.69
C MET A 498 -22.76 -6.77 -10.01
#